data_AF-A0A3D5UZP4-F1
#
_entry.id   AF-A0A3D5UZP4-F1
#
_cell.length_a   1.000
_cell.length_b   1.000
_cell.length_c   1.000
_cell.angle_alpha   90.00
_cell.angle_beta   90.00
_cell.angle_gamma   90.00
#
_symmetry.space_group_name_H-M   'P 1'
#
loop_
_entity.id
_entity.type
_entity.pdbx_description
1 polymer ?
#
loop_
_entity_poly.entity_id
_entity_poly.type
_entity_poly.pdbx_seq_one_letter_code
_entity_poly.pdbx_strand_id
1 'polypeptide(L)'
;KMGWNSQPTAQVIFEDARVPVENLIGAEGEGFKIAMSGLDGGRINIGACSLGTAEAALKHAKAYLGEREQFGRKLADFQALQFKLADMAT
;
A
#
# COMPACT_ATOMS: atom_id res chain seq x y z
N LYS A 1 -0.80 -15.59 -2.03
CA LYS A 1 -0.92 -14.25 -2.67
C LYS A 1 0.43 -13.82 -3.22
N MET A 2 0.48 -12.87 -4.17
CA MET A 2 1.71 -12.47 -4.87
C MET A 2 2.72 -11.72 -3.98
N GLY A 3 2.25 -10.94 -3.00
CA GLY A 3 3.10 -10.18 -2.07
C GLY A 3 2.45 -9.99 -0.70
N TRP A 4 3.00 -9.06 0.10
CA TRP A 4 2.53 -8.74 1.45
C TRP A 4 2.55 -9.93 2.43
N ASN A 5 3.46 -10.90 2.22
CA ASN A 5 3.45 -12.23 2.86
C ASN A 5 3.47 -12.24 4.39
N SER A 6 3.83 -11.13 5.03
CA SER A 6 3.75 -10.92 6.48
C SER A 6 2.32 -10.69 6.99
N GLN A 7 1.35 -10.37 6.14
CA GLN A 7 -0.05 -10.22 6.53
C GLN A 7 -0.77 -11.58 6.49
N PRO A 8 -1.29 -12.07 7.63
CA PRO A 8 -2.09 -13.28 7.65
C PRO A 8 -3.39 -13.04 6.86
N THR A 9 -3.73 -13.99 6.00
CA THR A 9 -4.97 -13.95 5.21
C THR A 9 -5.54 -15.35 5.21
N ALA A 10 -6.78 -15.49 5.66
CA ALA A 10 -7.46 -16.77 5.80
C ALA A 10 -8.92 -16.64 5.39
N GLN A 11 -9.53 -17.77 5.04
CA GLN A 11 -10.97 -17.85 4.90
C GLN A 11 -11.61 -17.86 6.29
N VAL A 12 -12.72 -17.14 6.43
CA VAL A 12 -13.58 -17.19 7.63
C VAL A 12 -14.90 -17.82 7.20
N ILE A 13 -15.29 -18.89 7.86
CA ILE A 13 -16.48 -19.68 7.53
C ILE A 13 -17.48 -19.52 8.69
N PHE A 14 -18.72 -19.18 8.34
CA PHE A 14 -19.83 -19.07 9.29
C PHE A 14 -20.85 -20.17 8.95
N GLU A 15 -20.80 -21.29 9.65
CA GLU A 15 -21.75 -22.42 9.56
C GLU A 15 -22.46 -22.57 10.90
N ASP A 16 -23.79 -22.44 10.90
CA ASP A 16 -24.64 -22.49 12.11
C ASP A 16 -24.14 -21.61 13.28
N ALA A 17 -23.47 -20.50 12.96
CA ALA A 17 -22.89 -19.58 13.93
C ALA A 17 -23.99 -18.76 14.63
N ARG A 18 -24.32 -19.12 15.87
CA ARG A 18 -25.26 -18.36 16.70
C ARG A 18 -24.64 -17.05 17.17
N VAL A 19 -25.30 -15.93 16.89
CA VAL A 19 -24.90 -14.59 17.33
C VAL A 19 -25.99 -14.00 18.23
N PRO A 20 -25.69 -13.60 19.47
CA PRO A 20 -26.65 -12.93 20.35
C PRO A 20 -27.14 -11.60 19.77
N VAL A 21 -28.39 -11.22 20.05
CA VAL A 21 -29.01 -9.99 19.53
C VAL A 21 -28.27 -8.75 20.00
N GLU A 22 -27.73 -8.78 21.22
CA GLU A 22 -26.92 -7.72 21.81
C GLU A 22 -25.60 -7.45 21.07
N ASN A 23 -25.14 -8.36 20.20
CA ASN A 23 -23.95 -8.18 19.37
C ASN A 23 -24.27 -7.46 18.03
N LEU A 24 -25.53 -7.05 17.80
CA LEU A 24 -25.87 -6.22 16.65
C LEU A 24 -25.15 -4.88 16.74
N ILE A 25 -24.36 -4.56 15.71
CA ILE A 25 -23.65 -3.28 15.62
C ILE A 25 -24.55 -2.28 14.89
N GLY A 26 -25.02 -1.26 15.59
CA GLY A 26 -25.99 -0.29 15.05
C GLY A 26 -27.42 -0.84 15.04
N ALA A 27 -28.29 -0.28 14.19
CA ALA A 27 -29.64 -0.78 13.98
C ALA A 27 -29.73 -1.72 12.76
N GLU A 28 -30.80 -2.53 12.72
CA GLU A 28 -31.09 -3.39 11.57
C GLU A 28 -31.20 -2.54 10.29
N GLY A 29 -30.47 -2.93 9.24
CA GLY A 29 -30.39 -2.21 7.96
C GLY A 29 -29.27 -1.16 7.86
N GLU A 30 -28.56 -0.83 8.95
CA GLU A 30 -27.49 0.19 8.91
C GLU A 30 -26.12 -0.32 8.44
N GLY A 31 -25.97 -1.63 8.23
CA GLY A 31 -24.67 -2.27 7.97
C GLY A 31 -23.90 -1.69 6.78
N PHE A 32 -24.58 -1.31 5.69
CA PHE A 32 -23.92 -0.70 4.53
C PHE A 32 -23.29 0.66 4.87
N LYS A 33 -24.01 1.51 5.61
CA LYS A 33 -23.53 2.84 6.03
C LYS A 33 -22.30 2.70 6.93
N ILE A 34 -22.34 1.76 7.87
CA ILE A 34 -21.22 1.47 8.77
C ILE A 34 -20.01 0.98 7.96
N ALA A 35 -20.20 0.05 7.01
CA ALA A 35 -19.14 -0.46 6.16
C ALA A 35 -18.50 0.65 5.30
N MET A 36 -19.30 1.54 4.73
CA MET A 36 -18.78 2.66 3.93
C MET A 36 -18.00 3.67 4.77
N SER A 37 -18.47 3.98 5.98
CA SER A 37 -17.72 4.84 6.92
C SER A 37 -16.32 4.29 7.22
N GLY A 38 -16.22 2.98 7.47
CA GLY A 38 -14.92 2.31 7.68
C GLY A 38 -14.04 2.33 6.43
N LEU A 39 -14.63 2.08 5.25
CA LEU A 39 -13.90 2.08 3.99
C LEU A 39 -13.36 3.48 3.63
N ASP A 40 -14.16 4.52 3.86
CA ASP A 40 -13.78 5.91 3.60
C ASP A 40 -12.56 6.32 4.44
N GLY A 41 -12.55 5.96 5.73
CA GLY A 41 -11.37 6.16 6.59
C GLY A 41 -10.16 5.35 6.11
N GLY A 42 -10.37 4.12 5.65
CA GLY A 42 -9.32 3.24 5.14
C GLY A 42 -8.61 3.78 3.89
N ARG A 43 -9.31 4.51 3.01
CA ARG A 43 -8.73 5.07 1.77
C ARG A 43 -7.57 6.02 2.04
N ILE A 44 -7.67 6.86 3.07
CA ILE A 44 -6.59 7.77 3.46
C ILE A 44 -5.35 6.99 3.91
N ASN A 45 -5.53 5.90 4.65
CA ASN A 45 -4.42 5.06 5.11
C ASN A 45 -3.66 4.43 3.93
N ILE A 46 -4.39 3.92 2.93
CA ILE A 46 -3.78 3.40 1.70
C ILE A 46 -2.98 4.47 0.95
N GLY A 47 -3.52 5.68 0.83
CA GLY A 47 -2.81 6.81 0.22
C GLY A 47 -1.50 7.15 0.95
N ALA A 48 -1.55 7.28 2.28
CA ALA A 48 -0.38 7.56 3.11
C ALA A 48 0.68 6.46 3.02
N CYS A 49 0.28 5.19 3.11
CA CYS A 49 1.20 4.05 2.98
C CYS A 49 1.86 4.00 1.60
N SER A 50 1.10 4.32 0.55
CA SER A 50 1.59 4.34 -0.82
C SER A 50 2.63 5.45 -1.03
N LEU A 51 2.38 6.63 -0.46
CA LEU A 51 3.33 7.76 -0.51
C LEU A 51 4.64 7.42 0.20
N GLY A 52 4.58 6.87 1.43
CA GLY A 52 5.78 6.46 2.14
C GLY A 52 6.58 5.38 1.40
N THR A 53 5.88 4.45 0.74
CA THR A 53 6.53 3.42 -0.10
C THR A 53 7.18 4.04 -1.33
N ALA A 54 6.52 5.00 -1.98
CA ALA A 54 7.06 5.71 -3.14
C ALA A 54 8.32 6.50 -2.79
N GLU A 55 8.32 7.21 -1.65
CA GLU A 55 9.49 7.93 -1.14
C GLU A 55 10.67 6.97 -0.86
N ALA A 56 10.39 5.84 -0.21
CA ALA A 56 11.41 4.82 0.06
C ALA A 56 11.98 4.24 -1.24
N ALA A 57 11.14 3.98 -2.24
CA ALA A 57 11.57 3.50 -3.54
C ALA A 57 12.43 4.52 -4.28
N LEU A 58 12.06 5.81 -4.25
CA LEU A 58 12.85 6.90 -4.82
C LEU A 58 14.23 7.01 -4.15
N LYS A 59 14.28 6.98 -2.82
CA LYS A 59 15.53 7.02 -2.05
C LYS A 59 16.43 5.85 -2.41
N HIS A 60 15.88 4.64 -2.48
CA HIS A 60 16.62 3.43 -2.81
C HIS A 60 17.17 3.49 -4.24
N ALA A 61 16.34 3.88 -5.22
CA ALA A 61 16.76 4.04 -6.61
C ALA A 61 17.87 5.08 -6.75
N LYS A 62 17.73 6.25 -6.11
CA LYS A 62 18.74 7.32 -6.13
C LYS A 62 20.08 6.85 -5.56
N ALA A 63 20.07 6.14 -4.42
CA ALA A 63 21.28 5.60 -3.83
C ALA A 63 21.97 4.62 -4.80
N TYR A 64 21.23 3.66 -5.34
CA TYR A 64 21.76 2.64 -6.24
C TYR A 64 22.37 3.23 -7.52
N LEU A 65 21.76 4.29 -8.07
CA LEU A 65 22.28 5.00 -9.25
C LEU A 65 23.65 5.65 -8.99
N GLY A 66 23.91 6.09 -7.75
CA GLY A 66 25.19 6.68 -7.34
C GLY A 66 26.30 5.67 -7.04
N GLU A 67 25.95 4.39 -6.86
CA GLU A 67 26.86 3.29 -6.53
C GLU A 67 27.19 2.42 -7.74
N ARG A 68 26.21 2.16 -8.61
CA ARG A 68 26.35 1.25 -9.74
C ARG A 68 27.06 1.92 -10.92
N GLU A 69 28.08 1.26 -11.45
CA GLU A 69 28.77 1.66 -12.68
C GLU A 69 28.46 0.72 -13.85
N GLN A 70 28.35 1.31 -15.05
CA GLN A 70 28.26 0.58 -16.31
C GLN A 70 28.73 1.47 -17.47
N PHE A 71 29.32 0.86 -18.50
CA PHE A 71 29.92 1.59 -19.63
C PHE A 71 30.94 2.65 -19.17
N GLY A 72 31.72 2.34 -18.12
CA GLY A 72 32.82 3.19 -17.63
C GLY A 72 32.41 4.43 -16.83
N ARG A 73 31.14 4.55 -16.40
CA ARG A 73 30.67 5.65 -15.56
C ARG A 73 29.50 5.22 -14.66
N LYS A 74 29.10 6.07 -13.72
CA LYS A 74 27.99 5.77 -12.82
C LYS A 74 26.65 5.83 -13.55
N LEU A 75 25.68 5.05 -13.10
CA LEU A 75 24.32 5.11 -13.63
C LEU A 75 23.70 6.50 -13.44
N ALA A 76 24.07 7.21 -12.38
CA ALA A 76 23.68 8.60 -12.14
C ALA A 76 24.07 9.58 -13.25
N ASP A 77 25.09 9.26 -14.07
CA ASP A 77 25.58 10.13 -15.15
C ASP A 77 24.78 9.99 -16.45
N PHE A 78 23.83 9.03 -16.53
CA PHE A 78 22.98 8.84 -17.70
C PHE A 78 21.71 9.68 -17.58
N GLN A 79 21.58 10.68 -18.46
CA GLN A 79 20.45 11.62 -18.47
C GLN A 79 19.06 10.94 -18.51
N ALA A 80 18.92 9.84 -19.27
CA ALA A 80 17.66 9.08 -19.31
C ALA A 80 17.22 8.55 -17.93
N LEU A 81 18.18 8.17 -17.07
CA LEU A 81 17.90 7.70 -15.71
C LEU A 81 17.62 8.88 -14.76
N GLN A 82 18.23 10.04 -15.01
CA GLN A 82 17.93 11.27 -14.26
C GLN A 82 16.49 11.74 -14.50
N PHE A 83 16.00 11.70 -15.75
CA PHE A 83 14.60 12.01 -16.05
C PHE A 83 13.64 11.05 -15.34
N LYS A 84 13.96 9.76 -15.32
CA LYS A 84 13.16 8.78 -14.59
C LYS A 84 13.10 9.07 -13.08
N LEU A 85 14.19 9.54 -12.46
CA LEU A 85 14.15 9.97 -11.05
C LEU A 85 13.35 11.26 -10.86
N ALA A 86 13.41 12.19 -11.81
CA ALA A 86 12.62 13.42 -11.75
C ALA A 86 11.12 13.11 -11.79
N ASP A 87 10.68 12.26 -12.73
CA ASP A 87 9.28 11.82 -12.84
C ASP A 87 8.80 11.08 -11.59
N MET A 88 9.68 10.34 -10.90
CA MET A 88 9.32 9.68 -9.65
C MET A 88 9.15 10.65 -8.47
N ALA A 89 9.76 11.83 -8.54
CA ALA A 89 9.78 12.82 -7.46
C ALA A 89 8.64 13.85 -7.55
N THR A 90 7.92 13.90 -8.68
CA THR A 90 6.85 14.86 -9.00
C THR A 90 5.53 14.15 -9.25
#